data_AF-A0A537JUJ0-F1
#
_entry.id   AF-A0A537JUJ0-F1
#
_cell.length_a   1.000
_cell.length_b   1.000
_cell.length_c   1.000
_cell.angle_alpha   90.00
_cell.angle_beta   90.00
_cell.angle_gamma   90.00
#
_symmetry.space_group_name_H-M   'P 1'
#
loop_
_entity.id
_entity.type
_entity.pdbx_description
1 polymer ?
#
loop_
_entity_poly.entity_id
_entity_poly.type
_entity_poly.pdbx_seq_one_letter_code
_entity_poly.pdbx_strand_id
1 'polypeptide(L)'
;MTMRKICFIIYVFLSAPFIHAEDGYRLWLRYDRIDDPVLLQQYRSQINSINFQGSSPTLTVAKKELLDGLQGLLGKKIIETGSRQNNSIIISKRFPGQSGITVHYDALG
;
A
#
# COMPACT_ATOMS: atom_id res chain seq x y z
N MET A 1 -30.95 38.08 -17.83
CA MET A 1 -30.37 37.06 -16.93
C MET A 1 -30.09 37.72 -15.59
N THR A 2 -30.76 37.33 -14.50
CA THR A 2 -30.61 37.98 -13.18
C THR A 2 -29.16 37.85 -12.67
N MET A 3 -28.58 38.90 -12.07
CA MET A 3 -27.18 38.97 -11.60
C MET A 3 -26.74 37.75 -10.76
N ARG A 4 -27.67 37.20 -9.98
CA ARG A 4 -27.49 35.94 -9.21
C ARG A 4 -27.13 34.73 -10.08
N LYS A 5 -27.71 34.62 -11.28
CA LYS A 5 -27.44 33.52 -12.23
C LYS A 5 -26.04 33.66 -12.84
N ILE A 6 -25.58 34.89 -13.07
CA ILE A 6 -24.24 35.18 -13.60
C ILE A 6 -23.18 34.80 -12.55
N CYS A 7 -23.35 35.20 -11.30
CA CYS A 7 -22.44 34.81 -10.22
C CYS A 7 -22.36 33.28 -10.04
N PHE A 8 -23.48 32.57 -10.16
CA PHE A 8 -23.50 31.10 -10.03
C PHE A 8 -22.75 30.40 -11.16
N ILE A 9 -22.90 30.86 -12.41
CA ILE A 9 -22.18 30.29 -13.56
C ILE A 9 -20.67 30.53 -13.42
N ILE A 10 -20.26 31.72 -13.00
CA ILE A 10 -18.86 32.05 -12.73
C ILE A 10 -18.31 31.11 -11.64
N TYR A 11 -19.02 30.93 -10.53
CA TYR A 11 -18.60 30.01 -9.47
C TYR A 11 -18.40 28.57 -9.96
N VAL A 12 -19.35 28.03 -10.73
CA VAL A 12 -19.22 26.67 -11.31
C VAL A 12 -18.02 26.57 -12.24
N PHE A 13 -17.83 27.55 -13.13
CA PHE A 13 -16.74 27.56 -14.10
C PHE A 13 -15.36 27.68 -13.44
N LEU A 14 -15.26 28.45 -12.34
CA LEU A 14 -14.01 28.55 -11.56
C LEU A 14 -13.70 27.28 -10.76
N SER A 15 -14.71 26.47 -10.41
CA SER A 15 -14.52 25.26 -9.59
C SER A 15 -14.12 24.01 -10.39
N ALA A 16 -14.42 23.97 -11.69
CA ALA A 16 -14.16 22.83 -12.58
C ALA A 16 -12.70 22.32 -12.63
N PRO A 17 -11.65 23.17 -12.67
CA PRO A 17 -10.27 22.67 -12.75
C PRO A 17 -9.74 22.07 -11.43
N PHE A 18 -10.49 22.16 -10.33
CA PHE A 18 -10.08 21.62 -9.02
C PHE A 18 -10.54 20.18 -8.79
N ILE A 19 -11.22 19.57 -9.76
CA ILE A 19 -11.68 18.18 -9.68
C ILE A 19 -10.62 17.29 -10.33
N HIS A 20 -9.83 16.61 -9.50
CA HIS A 20 -8.95 15.53 -9.96
C HIS A 20 -9.70 14.20 -9.84
N ALA A 21 -10.07 13.63 -10.98
CA ALA A 21 -10.52 12.25 -11.05
C ALA A 21 -9.30 11.31 -11.15
N GLU A 22 -9.43 10.11 -10.61
CA GLU A 22 -8.47 9.04 -10.87
C GLU A 22 -8.45 8.70 -12.37
N ASP A 23 -7.27 8.61 -12.97
CA ASP A 23 -7.08 8.30 -14.40
C ASP A 23 -7.20 6.80 -14.72
N GLY A 24 -7.31 5.96 -13.69
CA GLY A 24 -7.43 4.50 -13.80
C GLY A 24 -6.11 3.76 -14.05
N TYR A 25 -4.97 4.47 -14.19
CA TYR A 25 -3.67 3.86 -14.49
C TYR A 25 -3.26 2.80 -13.46
N ARG A 26 -3.56 3.06 -12.18
CA ARG A 26 -3.20 2.19 -11.05
C ARG A 26 -4.06 0.93 -10.95
N LEU A 27 -5.17 0.85 -11.69
CA LEU A 27 -6.14 -0.24 -11.63
C LEU A 27 -6.50 -0.59 -10.17
N TRP A 28 -6.28 -1.83 -9.73
CA TRP A 28 -6.54 -2.29 -8.37
C TRP A 28 -5.38 -2.05 -7.40
N LEU A 29 -4.19 -1.66 -7.87
CA LEU A 29 -3.00 -1.40 -7.04
C LEU A 29 -3.05 0.03 -6.46
N ARG A 30 -4.18 0.36 -5.84
CA ARG A 30 -4.44 1.64 -5.20
C ARG A 30 -4.00 1.59 -3.75
N TYR A 31 -2.73 1.86 -3.52
CA TYR A 31 -2.16 1.97 -2.18
C TYR A 31 -2.50 3.32 -1.52
N ASP A 32 -3.75 3.75 -1.65
CA ASP A 32 -4.26 4.97 -1.02
C ASP A 32 -4.37 4.74 0.50
N ARG A 33 -4.13 5.78 1.30
CA ARG A 33 -4.20 5.66 2.76
C ARG A 33 -5.57 5.14 3.17
N ILE A 34 -5.59 4.16 4.09
CA ILE A 34 -6.84 3.62 4.63
C ILE A 34 -7.65 4.74 5.30
N ASP A 35 -8.91 4.86 4.89
CA ASP A 35 -9.81 5.92 5.33
C ASP A 35 -10.38 5.68 6.73
N ASP A 36 -10.68 4.42 7.07
CA ASP A 36 -11.17 4.05 8.41
C ASP A 36 -10.05 4.29 9.45
N PRO A 37 -10.23 5.25 10.37
CA PRO A 37 -9.19 5.62 11.32
C PRO A 37 -8.91 4.53 12.37
N VAL A 38 -9.93 3.75 12.75
CA VAL A 38 -9.78 2.67 13.74
C VAL A 38 -8.98 1.53 13.12
N LEU A 39 -9.36 1.13 11.90
CA LEU A 39 -8.66 0.09 11.16
C LEU A 39 -7.22 0.50 10.82
N LEU A 40 -7.02 1.74 10.38
CA LEU A 40 -5.69 2.27 10.10
C LEU A 40 -4.80 2.22 11.34
N GLN A 41 -5.31 2.64 12.50
CA GLN A 41 -4.54 2.63 13.74
C GLN A 41 -4.22 1.20 14.18
N GLN A 42 -5.15 0.26 14.02
CA GLN A 42 -4.92 -1.15 14.27
C GLN A 42 -3.76 -1.68 13.40
N TYR A 43 -3.80 -1.49 12.09
CA TYR A 43 -2.73 -1.96 11.21
C TYR A 43 -1.40 -1.26 11.46
N ARG A 44 -1.41 0.04 11.76
CA ARG A 44 -0.20 0.78 12.15
C ARG A 44 0.43 0.21 13.41
N SER A 45 -0.36 -0.27 14.37
CA SER A 45 0.16 -0.91 15.59
C SER A 45 0.71 -2.30 15.32
N GLN A 46 0.16 -3.02 14.35
CA GLN A 46 0.54 -4.38 14.00
C GLN A 46 1.74 -4.46 13.04
N ILE A 47 1.94 -3.44 12.20
CA ILE A 47 2.95 -3.42 11.14
C ILE A 47 3.86 -2.18 11.33
N ASN A 48 5.04 -2.41 11.89
CA ASN A 48 6.05 -1.39 12.15
C ASN A 48 7.27 -1.52 11.23
N SER A 49 7.60 -2.74 10.84
CA SER A 49 8.77 -3.04 10.03
C SER A 49 8.53 -4.24 9.12
N ILE A 50 9.46 -4.44 8.20
CA ILE A 50 9.59 -5.71 7.47
C ILE A 50 10.96 -6.32 7.76
N ASN A 51 11.03 -7.64 7.78
CA ASN A 51 12.27 -8.41 7.69
C ASN A 51 12.20 -9.20 6.38
N PHE A 52 12.99 -8.79 5.39
CA PHE A 52 12.93 -9.35 4.05
C PHE A 52 14.21 -10.15 3.77
N GLN A 53 14.09 -11.45 3.53
CA GLN A 53 15.23 -12.32 3.30
C GLN A 53 15.40 -12.66 1.82
N GLY A 54 16.61 -12.45 1.31
CA GLY A 54 16.99 -12.74 -0.07
C GLY A 54 17.04 -11.50 -0.97
N SER A 55 17.74 -11.63 -2.09
CA SER A 55 18.11 -10.50 -2.96
C SER A 55 18.08 -10.84 -4.45
N SER A 56 17.31 -11.85 -4.86
CA SER A 56 17.12 -12.11 -6.29
C SER A 56 16.42 -10.93 -6.98
N PRO A 57 16.49 -10.79 -8.31
CA PRO A 57 15.79 -9.71 -9.02
C PRO A 57 14.29 -9.65 -8.70
N THR A 58 13.60 -10.80 -8.71
CA THR A 58 12.18 -10.90 -8.34
C THR A 58 11.92 -10.47 -6.90
N LEU A 59 12.78 -10.89 -5.96
CA LEU A 59 12.63 -10.53 -4.55
C LEU A 59 12.89 -9.04 -4.30
N THR A 60 13.80 -8.45 -5.05
CA THR A 60 14.07 -7.00 -5.00
C THR A 60 12.83 -6.20 -5.42
N VAL A 61 12.18 -6.60 -6.52
CA VAL A 61 10.95 -5.95 -6.97
C VAL A 61 9.80 -6.20 -6.00
N ALA A 62 9.62 -7.44 -5.52
CA ALA A 62 8.59 -7.77 -4.53
C ALA A 62 8.75 -6.97 -3.23
N LYS A 63 10.00 -6.77 -2.76
CA LYS A 63 10.29 -5.93 -1.60
C LYS A 63 9.89 -4.49 -1.83
N LYS A 64 10.23 -3.93 -3.00
CA LYS A 64 9.85 -2.57 -3.38
C LYS A 64 8.34 -2.40 -3.39
N GLU A 65 7.61 -3.29 -4.07
CA GLU A 65 6.14 -3.27 -4.14
C GLU A 65 5.50 -3.38 -2.76
N LEU A 66 6.01 -4.27 -1.90
CA LEU A 66 5.51 -4.40 -0.54
C LEU A 66 5.72 -3.11 0.27
N LEU A 67 6.89 -2.48 0.16
CA LEU A 67 7.17 -1.22 0.84
C LEU A 67 6.29 -0.10 0.31
N ASP A 68 6.16 0.05 -1.00
CA ASP A 68 5.30 1.06 -1.62
C ASP A 68 3.84 0.87 -1.19
N GLY A 69 3.36 -0.38 -1.20
CA GLY A 69 2.03 -0.75 -0.74
C GLY A 69 1.76 -0.44 0.73
N LEU A 70 2.63 -0.92 1.63
CA LEU A 70 2.46 -0.69 3.06
C LEU A 70 2.57 0.79 3.42
N GLN A 71 3.51 1.51 2.81
CA GLN A 71 3.71 2.93 3.11
C GLN A 71 2.54 3.79 2.63
N GLY A 72 1.99 3.48 1.45
CA GLY A 72 0.79 4.12 0.93
C GLY A 72 -0.43 3.85 1.82
N LEU A 73 -0.79 2.58 1.99
CA LEU A 73 -1.95 2.14 2.77
C LEU A 73 -1.92 2.65 4.22
N LEU A 74 -0.75 2.59 4.86
CA LEU A 74 -0.59 2.98 6.26
C LEU A 74 -0.25 4.46 6.42
N GLY A 75 0.03 5.20 5.34
CA GLY A 75 0.45 6.61 5.39
C GLY A 75 1.60 6.88 6.36
N LYS A 76 2.56 5.94 6.48
CA LYS A 76 3.76 6.08 7.31
C LYS A 76 4.93 5.35 6.65
N LYS A 77 6.17 5.77 6.95
CA LYS A 77 7.37 5.06 6.50
C LYS A 77 7.47 3.69 7.20
N ILE A 78 7.78 2.66 6.42
CA ILE A 78 8.07 1.31 6.93
C ILE A 78 9.54 1.02 6.71
N ILE A 79 10.21 0.53 7.75
CA ILE A 79 11.65 0.24 7.71
C ILE A 79 11.91 -1.24 7.52
N GLU A 80 12.94 -1.56 6.74
CA GLU A 80 13.51 -2.89 6.67
C GLU A 80 14.44 -3.11 7.87
N THR A 81 14.32 -4.26 8.50
CA THR A 81 15.09 -4.65 9.69
C THR A 81 15.85 -5.94 9.40
N GLY A 82 17.13 -6.00 9.81
CA GLY A 82 17.97 -7.19 9.62
C GLY A 82 17.66 -8.33 10.60
N SER A 83 16.97 -8.04 11.70
CA SER A 83 16.63 -9.00 12.75
C SER A 83 15.11 -9.11 12.93
N ARG A 84 14.65 -10.21 13.52
CA ARG A 84 13.25 -10.35 13.94
C ARG A 84 12.93 -9.29 15.01
N GLN A 85 11.82 -8.58 14.81
CA GLN A 85 11.28 -7.62 15.76
C GLN A 85 9.78 -7.86 15.95
N ASN A 86 9.22 -7.39 17.06
CA ASN A 86 7.78 -7.41 17.27
C ASN A 86 7.09 -6.54 16.22
N ASN A 87 5.87 -6.92 15.84
CA ASN A 87 5.06 -6.17 14.87
C ASN A 87 5.77 -6.00 13.52
N SER A 88 6.58 -7.00 13.13
CA SER A 88 7.26 -7.05 11.85
C SER A 88 6.66 -8.12 10.95
N ILE A 89 6.45 -7.80 9.68
CA ILE A 89 6.15 -8.80 8.65
C ILE A 89 7.47 -9.48 8.28
N ILE A 90 7.48 -10.82 8.19
CA ILE A 90 8.67 -11.59 7.83
C ILE A 90 8.43 -12.28 6.49
N ILE A 91 9.34 -12.04 5.56
CA ILE A 91 9.30 -12.61 4.21
C ILE A 91 10.57 -13.43 4.03
N SER A 92 10.42 -14.74 3.79
CA SER A 92 11.55 -15.61 3.45
C SER A 92 11.13 -16.74 2.52
N LYS A 93 12.09 -17.26 1.75
CA LYS A 93 11.90 -18.47 0.92
C LYS A 93 11.74 -19.73 1.77
N ARG A 94 12.39 -19.77 2.94
CA ARG A 94 12.37 -20.89 3.87
C ARG A 94 12.62 -20.39 5.28
N PHE A 95 11.83 -20.85 6.24
CA PHE A 95 12.01 -20.51 7.65
C PHE A 95 13.01 -21.49 8.29
N PRO A 96 14.14 -21.01 8.85
CA PRO A 96 15.04 -21.88 9.60
C PRO A 96 14.33 -22.44 10.83
N GLY A 97 14.40 -23.76 11.03
CA GLY A 97 13.77 -24.45 12.16
C GLY A 97 12.35 -24.99 11.93
N GLN A 98 11.73 -24.76 10.77
CA GLN A 98 10.51 -25.46 10.36
C GLN A 98 10.85 -26.56 9.33
N SER A 99 10.60 -27.82 9.70
CA SER A 99 10.53 -28.94 8.77
C SER A 99 9.07 -29.06 8.33
N GLY A 100 8.64 -28.21 7.39
CA GLY A 100 7.23 -28.10 7.02
C GLY A 100 7.02 -27.80 5.55
N ILE A 101 6.34 -28.74 4.90
CA ILE A 101 5.61 -28.70 3.61
C ILE A 101 6.05 -27.61 2.63
N THR A 102 6.94 -27.97 1.71
CA THR A 102 7.06 -27.26 0.44
C THR A 102 5.75 -27.47 -0.32
N VAL A 103 4.83 -26.51 -0.24
CA VAL A 103 3.67 -26.50 -1.13
C VAL A 103 4.20 -26.15 -2.51
N HIS A 104 4.20 -27.13 -3.42
CA HIS A 104 4.60 -26.95 -4.80
C HIS A 104 3.44 -26.27 -5.53
N TYR A 105 3.38 -24.93 -5.48
CA TYR A 105 2.28 -24.17 -6.09
C TYR A 105 2.16 -24.39 -7.60
N ASP A 106 3.25 -24.74 -8.27
CA ASP A 106 3.27 -25.12 -9.69
C ASP A 106 2.47 -26.41 -9.99
N ALA A 107 2.08 -27.18 -8.97
CA ALA A 107 1.25 -28.37 -9.13
C ALA A 107 -0.26 -28.10 -9.05
N LEU A 108 -0.66 -26.84 -8.82
CA LEU A 108 -2.07 -26.42 -8.67
C LEU A 108 -2.64 -25.76 -9.95
N GLY A 109 -1.88 -25.75 -11.05
CA GLY A 109 -2.30 -25.22 -12.35
C GLY A 109 -1.47 -25.78 -13.48
#